data_AF-A0A6N4UV91-F1
#
_entry.id   AF-A0A6N4UV91-F1
#
_cell.length_a   1.000
_cell.length_b   1.000
_cell.length_c   1.000
_cell.angle_alpha   90.00
_cell.angle_beta   90.00
_cell.angle_gamma   90.00
#
_symmetry.space_group_name_H-M   'P 1'
#
loop_
_entity.id
_entity.type
_entity.pdbx_description
1 polymer ?
#
loop_
_entity_poly.entity_id
_entity_poly.type
_entity_poly.pdbx_seq_one_letter_code
_entity_poly.pdbx_strand_id
1 'polypeptide(L)'
;MPVDSGAPDELRGSRDDDAIARLRHRITEIESSSPVEKDAAAAARKARKEKPKRPEPTTDYLGMPEGDDWMDDVPAQYRHGEDGFDRRLMQDLAAVGFRCYTVNQLPQRTVPKAIPVLLDWLEHLEERIPGPETRHRELIRGRLLHRLNDPAIRGNQRVIDVATDQIRRRPPRASPCSGAAGQVLARSATVRHFDRIVEVFSELDDGSDKFFLTAYFGKVKTPQSRDTVLPYLDRWANIVIPALIKMNASGVRHLIEPHLKDSSPATRRYARRAMERLT
;
A
#
# COMPACT_ATOMS: atom_id res chain seq x y z
N MET A 1 -54.92 11.00 48.42
CA MET A 1 -53.52 10.53 48.47
C MET A 1 -52.97 10.57 47.05
N PRO A 2 -51.74 11.06 46.88
CA PRO A 2 -51.23 11.93 45.80
C PRO A 2 -50.71 11.08 44.61
N VAL A 3 -50.21 11.55 43.46
CA VAL A 3 -49.20 12.56 43.02
C VAL A 3 -49.25 12.49 41.46
N ASP A 4 -48.69 13.32 40.59
CA ASP A 4 -47.98 14.59 40.62
C ASP A 4 -47.97 15.11 39.16
N SER A 5 -48.20 16.40 39.03
CA SER A 5 -47.65 17.39 38.09
C SER A 5 -46.81 16.91 36.88
N GLY A 6 -47.39 17.02 35.68
CA GLY A 6 -46.63 17.32 34.48
C GLY A 6 -46.12 18.77 34.54
N ALA A 7 -44.79 18.95 34.54
CA ALA A 7 -44.14 20.21 34.24
C ALA A 7 -43.67 20.21 32.77
N PRO A 8 -43.74 21.36 32.06
CA PRO A 8 -43.67 21.41 30.61
C PRO A 8 -42.23 21.39 30.06
N ASP A 9 -42.15 20.85 28.85
CA ASP A 9 -40.98 20.62 27.97
C ASP A 9 -40.25 21.90 27.51
N GLU A 10 -40.54 23.06 28.10
CA GLU A 10 -39.98 24.36 27.67
C GLU A 10 -38.63 24.71 28.32
N LEU A 11 -38.25 24.06 29.43
CA LEU A 11 -37.00 24.34 30.15
C LEU A 11 -35.77 23.59 29.58
N ARG A 12 -35.97 22.64 28.66
CA ARG A 12 -34.88 21.84 28.08
C ARG A 12 -34.28 22.49 26.82
N GLY A 13 -35.10 23.11 25.97
CA GLY A 13 -34.64 23.87 24.80
C GLY A 13 -33.83 25.12 25.17
N SER A 14 -34.22 25.83 26.23
CA SER A 14 -33.54 27.06 26.67
C SER A 14 -32.11 26.81 27.19
N ARG A 15 -31.82 25.67 27.83
CA ARG A 15 -30.47 25.35 28.34
C ARG A 15 -29.51 24.94 27.24
N ASP A 16 -29.99 24.25 26.22
CA ASP A 16 -29.18 23.80 25.09
C ASP A 16 -28.85 24.99 24.16
N ASP A 17 -29.79 25.90 23.93
CA ASP A 17 -29.55 27.11 23.15
C ASP A 17 -28.56 28.06 23.83
N ASP A 18 -28.64 28.17 25.16
CA ASP A 18 -27.73 29.02 25.94
C ASP A 18 -26.33 28.40 26.06
N ALA A 19 -26.22 27.07 26.06
CA ALA A 19 -24.94 26.36 25.95
C ALA A 19 -24.32 26.52 24.56
N ILE A 20 -25.13 26.46 23.50
CA ILE A 20 -24.70 26.68 22.11
C ILE A 20 -24.27 28.13 21.89
N ALA A 21 -24.99 29.11 22.47
CA ALA A 21 -24.64 30.53 22.39
C ALA A 21 -23.30 30.81 23.09
N ARG A 22 -23.06 30.24 24.27
CA ARG A 22 -21.76 30.35 24.97
C ARG A 22 -20.62 29.69 24.20
N LEU A 23 -20.87 28.55 23.55
CA LEU A 23 -19.89 27.87 22.71
C LEU A 23 -19.53 28.70 21.47
N ARG A 24 -20.53 29.28 20.80
CA ARG A 24 -20.32 30.18 19.66
C ARG A 24 -19.54 31.42 20.07
N HIS A 25 -19.88 32.03 21.21
CA HIS A 25 -19.17 33.20 21.72
C HIS A 25 -17.70 32.90 22.02
N ARG A 26 -17.41 31.74 22.67
CA ARG A 26 -16.03 31.30 22.94
C ARG A 26 -15.23 30.99 21.68
N ILE A 27 -15.87 30.44 20.64
CA ILE A 27 -15.21 30.22 19.34
C ILE A 27 -14.87 31.56 18.69
N THR A 28 -15.79 32.52 18.70
CA THR A 28 -15.54 33.87 18.16
C THR A 28 -14.46 34.61 18.96
N GLU A 29 -14.40 34.44 20.28
CA GLU A 29 -13.31 34.99 21.12
C GLU A 29 -11.95 34.35 20.77
N ILE A 30 -11.90 33.03 20.55
CA ILE A 30 -10.67 32.33 20.14
C ILE A 30 -10.22 32.74 18.74
N GLU A 31 -11.16 32.95 17.81
CA GLU A 31 -10.86 33.39 16.44
C GLU A 31 -10.49 34.87 16.35
N SER A 32 -10.98 35.71 17.27
CA SER A 32 -10.67 37.15 17.34
C SER A 32 -9.42 37.48 18.17
N SER A 33 -8.96 36.55 19.02
CA SER A 33 -7.79 36.73 19.90
C SER A 33 -6.62 35.80 19.53
N SER A 34 -6.20 35.79 18.27
CA SER A 34 -4.78 35.68 17.87
C SER A 34 -4.68 35.44 16.37
N PRO A 35 -3.77 36.11 15.64
CA PRO A 35 -3.33 35.56 14.37
C PRO A 35 -2.64 34.23 14.69
N VAL A 36 -3.10 33.12 14.12
CA VAL A 36 -2.31 31.88 14.13
C VAL A 36 -0.97 32.24 13.49
N GLU A 37 0.08 32.36 14.32
CA GLU A 37 1.43 32.67 13.86
C GLU A 37 1.81 31.57 12.86
N LYS A 38 1.73 31.92 11.57
CA LYS A 38 2.00 31.00 10.46
C LYS A 38 3.39 30.40 10.60
N ASP A 39 4.30 31.14 11.23
CA ASP A 39 5.67 30.74 11.52
C ASP A 39 5.74 29.71 12.65
N ALA A 40 4.93 29.81 13.71
CA ALA A 40 4.83 28.78 14.74
C ALA A 40 4.21 27.48 14.18
N ALA A 41 3.19 27.59 13.32
CA ALA A 41 2.60 26.45 12.63
C ALA A 41 3.56 25.82 11.60
N ALA A 42 4.35 26.63 10.89
CA ALA A 42 5.39 26.17 9.97
C ALA A 42 6.57 25.53 10.70
N ALA A 43 6.99 26.10 11.84
CA ALA A 43 8.02 25.55 12.71
C ALA A 43 7.58 24.22 13.33
N ALA A 44 6.34 24.11 13.81
CA ALA A 44 5.79 22.84 14.28
C ALA A 44 5.72 21.77 13.17
N ARG A 45 5.40 22.16 11.94
CA ARG A 45 5.43 21.26 10.76
C ARG A 45 6.86 20.85 10.38
N LYS A 46 7.84 21.76 10.49
CA LYS A 46 9.26 21.50 10.22
C LYS A 46 9.86 20.58 11.29
N ALA A 47 9.61 20.84 12.57
CA ALA A 47 10.01 20.01 13.70
C ALA A 47 9.37 18.61 13.64
N ARG A 48 8.15 18.47 13.13
CA ARG A 48 7.51 17.16 12.91
C ARG A 48 8.12 16.39 11.72
N LYS A 49 8.74 17.10 10.77
CA LYS A 49 9.48 16.53 9.62
C LYS A 49 10.90 16.11 10.03
N GLU A 50 11.55 16.90 10.88
CA GLU A 50 12.83 16.60 11.51
C GLU A 50 12.61 15.72 12.76
N LYS A 51 12.11 14.49 12.57
CA LYS A 51 12.26 13.50 13.65
C LYS A 51 13.75 13.34 13.94
N PRO A 52 14.19 13.30 15.21
CA PRO A 52 15.56 12.92 15.51
C PRO A 52 15.85 11.61 14.81
N LYS A 53 16.95 11.57 14.05
CA LYS A 53 17.39 10.39 13.32
C LYS A 53 17.64 9.33 14.37
N ARG A 54 16.64 8.46 14.58
CA ARG A 54 16.80 7.29 15.46
C ARG A 54 18.06 6.60 14.94
N PRO A 55 19.06 6.31 15.79
CA PRO A 55 20.21 5.54 15.34
C PRO A 55 19.66 4.34 14.58
N GLU A 56 20.17 4.14 13.36
CA GLU A 56 19.70 3.01 12.55
C GLU A 56 19.86 1.78 13.45
N PRO A 57 18.78 1.05 13.77
CA PRO A 57 18.95 -0.17 14.52
C PRO A 57 19.85 -1.05 13.65
N THR A 58 21.06 -1.33 14.15
CA THR A 58 21.86 -2.45 13.68
C THR A 58 20.92 -3.63 13.76
N THR A 59 20.47 -4.06 12.59
CA THR A 59 19.39 -5.03 12.51
C THR A 59 20.05 -6.39 12.62
N ASP A 60 20.52 -6.69 13.83
CA ASP A 60 20.89 -8.02 14.29
C ASP A 60 19.58 -8.82 14.40
N TYR A 61 19.05 -9.20 13.24
CA TYR A 61 18.06 -10.24 13.16
C TYR A 61 18.78 -11.58 13.13
N LEU A 62 18.22 -12.56 13.84
CA LEU A 62 18.68 -13.95 13.79
C LEU A 62 18.86 -14.41 12.32
N GLY A 63 20.05 -14.86 11.98
CA GLY A 63 20.39 -15.36 10.64
C GLY A 63 20.93 -14.31 9.65
N MET A 64 21.26 -13.10 10.10
CA MET A 64 22.06 -12.17 9.31
C MET A 64 23.51 -12.67 9.17
N PRO A 65 24.22 -12.35 8.08
CA PRO A 65 25.60 -12.79 7.94
C PRO A 65 26.53 -12.15 8.98
N GLU A 66 27.46 -12.92 9.55
CA GLU A 66 28.46 -12.51 10.56
C GLU A 66 29.90 -12.75 10.03
N GLY A 67 30.88 -11.92 10.39
CA GLY A 67 32.27 -12.03 9.89
C GLY A 67 32.54 -11.45 8.49
N ASP A 68 33.76 -11.04 8.18
CA ASP A 68 34.08 -10.51 6.83
C ASP A 68 34.04 -11.60 5.73
N ASP A 69 34.18 -12.86 6.15
CA ASP A 69 34.15 -14.11 5.37
C ASP A 69 32.75 -14.76 5.27
N TRP A 70 31.69 -14.04 5.63
CA TRP A 70 30.32 -14.58 5.68
C TRP A 70 29.79 -15.20 4.38
N MET A 71 30.34 -14.83 3.23
CA MET A 71 29.96 -15.44 1.93
C MET A 71 30.60 -16.81 1.71
N ASP A 72 31.64 -17.14 2.49
CA ASP A 72 32.35 -18.41 2.50
C ASP A 72 31.81 -19.33 3.59
N ASP A 73 31.28 -18.78 4.69
CA ASP A 73 30.61 -19.51 5.77
C ASP A 73 29.06 -19.40 5.69
N VAL A 74 28.49 -19.86 4.58
CA VAL A 74 27.03 -19.86 4.39
C VAL A 74 26.40 -20.94 5.29
N PRO A 75 25.42 -20.59 6.16
CA PRO A 75 24.77 -21.56 7.05
C PRO A 75 24.20 -22.78 6.30
N ALA A 76 24.36 -23.98 6.87
CA ALA A 76 24.04 -25.26 6.23
C ALA A 76 22.59 -25.41 5.73
N GLN A 77 21.66 -24.62 6.29
CA GLN A 77 20.26 -24.53 5.86
C GLN A 77 20.06 -23.83 4.49
N TYR A 78 21.06 -23.09 4.00
CA TYR A 78 21.04 -22.39 2.72
C TYR A 78 21.83 -23.18 1.68
N ARG A 79 21.12 -23.96 0.88
CA ARG A 79 21.69 -24.75 -0.22
C ARG A 79 21.40 -24.08 -1.55
N HIS A 80 22.44 -23.77 -2.31
CA HIS A 80 22.29 -23.12 -3.61
C HIS A 80 21.34 -23.92 -4.51
N GLY A 81 20.33 -23.26 -5.07
CA GLY A 81 19.34 -23.89 -5.95
C GLY A 81 18.15 -24.51 -5.21
N GLU A 82 18.08 -24.40 -3.89
CA GLU A 82 16.99 -24.95 -3.06
C GLU A 82 16.22 -23.84 -2.34
N ASP A 83 14.93 -24.05 -2.09
CA ASP A 83 14.08 -23.24 -1.18
C ASP A 83 14.16 -21.71 -1.30
N GLY A 84 14.40 -21.26 -2.54
CA GLY A 84 14.57 -19.87 -2.93
C GLY A 84 15.85 -19.18 -2.43
N PHE A 85 16.89 -19.94 -2.09
CA PHE A 85 18.25 -19.44 -1.85
C PHE A 85 19.15 -19.73 -3.07
N ASP A 86 19.69 -18.67 -3.66
CA ASP A 86 20.66 -18.77 -4.75
C ASP A 86 21.91 -17.92 -4.39
N ARG A 87 23.05 -18.59 -4.27
CA ARG A 87 24.35 -17.96 -3.98
C ARG A 87 24.69 -16.80 -4.93
N ARG A 88 24.29 -16.85 -6.20
CA ARG A 88 24.53 -15.76 -7.16
C ARG A 88 23.71 -14.53 -6.80
N LEU A 89 22.44 -14.70 -6.39
CA LEU A 89 21.59 -13.59 -5.95
C LEU A 89 22.13 -12.96 -4.66
N MET A 90 22.63 -13.79 -3.73
CA MET A 90 23.33 -13.32 -2.53
C MET A 90 24.54 -12.45 -2.89
N GLN A 91 25.38 -12.90 -3.83
CA GLN A 91 26.54 -12.16 -4.30
C GLN A 91 26.17 -10.86 -5.02
N ASP A 92 25.16 -10.88 -5.89
CA ASP A 92 24.69 -9.69 -6.60
C ASP A 92 24.15 -8.63 -5.63
N LEU A 93 23.46 -9.05 -4.56
CA LEU A 93 23.00 -8.16 -3.48
C LEU A 93 24.16 -7.62 -2.64
N ALA A 94 25.17 -8.46 -2.34
CA ALA A 94 26.38 -8.04 -1.64
C ALA A 94 27.18 -6.99 -2.44
N ALA A 95 27.28 -7.15 -3.76
CA ALA A 95 27.97 -6.23 -4.65
C ALA A 95 27.36 -4.82 -4.64
N VAL A 96 26.06 -4.69 -4.36
CA VAL A 96 25.38 -3.39 -4.20
C VAL A 96 25.26 -2.93 -2.73
N GLY A 97 25.95 -3.63 -1.82
CA GLY A 97 26.14 -3.25 -0.42
C GLY A 97 25.12 -3.84 0.56
N PHE A 98 24.40 -4.92 0.22
CA PHE A 98 23.52 -5.61 1.16
C PHE A 98 24.14 -6.90 1.67
N ARG A 99 24.31 -6.96 2.99
CA ARG A 99 24.77 -8.12 3.71
C ARG A 99 23.58 -9.01 4.08
N CYS A 100 23.22 -9.95 3.22
CA CYS A 100 22.09 -10.86 3.44
C CYS A 100 22.27 -12.16 2.65
N TYR A 101 21.83 -13.30 3.19
CA TYR A 101 21.81 -14.58 2.48
C TYR A 101 20.65 -14.66 1.48
N THR A 102 19.50 -14.06 1.82
CA THR A 102 18.31 -14.05 0.95
C THR A 102 17.75 -12.65 0.78
N VAL A 103 17.05 -12.43 -0.33
CA VAL A 103 16.32 -11.19 -0.60
C VAL A 103 15.26 -10.86 0.48
N ASN A 104 14.78 -11.86 1.22
CA ASN A 104 13.88 -11.68 2.34
C ASN A 104 14.53 -11.07 3.58
N GLN A 105 15.85 -10.99 3.63
CA GLN A 105 16.59 -10.36 4.71
C GLN A 105 17.01 -8.92 4.38
N LEU A 106 16.63 -8.40 3.20
CA LEU A 106 16.77 -6.98 2.94
C LEU A 106 16.04 -6.15 4.03
N PRO A 107 16.57 -4.97 4.41
CA PRO A 107 15.92 -4.13 5.40
C PRO A 107 14.44 -3.88 5.08
N GLN A 108 13.62 -3.69 6.12
CA GLN A 108 12.19 -3.35 5.93
C GLN A 108 11.98 -1.94 5.37
N ARG A 109 13.01 -1.08 5.45
CA ARG A 109 13.03 0.26 4.84
C ARG A 109 13.24 0.20 3.33
N THR A 110 13.23 1.36 2.68
CA THR A 110 13.54 1.46 1.25
C THR A 110 14.96 0.98 0.94
N VAL A 111 15.10 0.24 -0.15
CA VAL A 111 16.33 -0.40 -0.65
C VAL A 111 16.58 -0.05 -2.12
N PRO A 112 16.72 1.25 -2.48
CA PRO A 112 16.79 1.67 -3.88
C PRO A 112 17.99 1.07 -4.62
N LYS A 113 19.10 0.80 -3.93
CA LYS A 113 20.30 0.14 -4.49
C LYS A 113 20.05 -1.31 -4.90
N ALA A 114 19.06 -1.99 -4.32
CA ALA A 114 18.71 -3.36 -4.68
C ALA A 114 17.86 -3.41 -5.96
N ILE A 115 17.10 -2.35 -6.27
CA ILE A 115 16.13 -2.35 -7.38
C ILE A 115 16.75 -2.81 -8.71
N PRO A 116 17.95 -2.34 -9.15
CA PRO A 116 18.56 -2.83 -10.38
C PRO A 116 18.83 -4.34 -10.38
N VAL A 117 19.29 -4.89 -9.25
CA VAL A 117 19.54 -6.34 -9.09
C VAL A 117 18.22 -7.12 -9.13
N LEU A 118 17.18 -6.63 -8.45
CA LEU A 118 15.88 -7.29 -8.44
C LEU A 118 15.24 -7.35 -9.84
N LEU A 119 15.39 -6.28 -10.63
CA LEU A 119 14.89 -6.21 -11.99
C LEU A 119 15.66 -7.13 -12.92
N ASP A 120 16.99 -7.08 -12.87
CA ASP A 120 17.85 -7.94 -13.68
C ASP A 120 17.55 -9.42 -13.42
N TRP A 121 17.39 -9.81 -12.16
CA TRP A 121 17.01 -11.17 -11.80
C TRP A 121 15.62 -11.56 -12.29
N LEU A 122 14.64 -10.65 -12.32
CA LEU A 122 13.30 -10.95 -12.81
C LEU A 122 13.23 -11.05 -14.33
N GLU A 123 14.02 -10.25 -15.04
CA GLU A 123 14.15 -10.27 -16.51
C GLU A 123 14.84 -11.54 -16.99
N HIS A 124 15.90 -11.95 -16.30
CA HIS A 124 16.75 -13.07 -16.68
C HIS A 124 16.52 -14.32 -15.83
N LEU A 125 15.37 -14.44 -15.14
CA LEU A 125 15.15 -15.50 -14.16
C LEU A 125 15.21 -16.89 -14.79
N GLU A 126 14.56 -17.04 -15.95
CA GLU A 126 14.52 -18.26 -16.75
C GLU A 126 15.92 -18.67 -17.25
N GLU A 127 16.79 -17.71 -17.57
CA GLU A 127 18.17 -17.97 -18.01
C GLU A 127 19.08 -18.33 -16.84
N ARG A 128 18.93 -17.61 -15.71
CA ARG A 128 19.69 -17.85 -14.49
C ARG A 128 19.31 -19.19 -13.84
N ILE A 129 18.04 -19.58 -13.90
CA ILE A 129 17.52 -20.84 -13.34
C ILE A 129 16.78 -21.60 -14.45
N PRO A 130 17.53 -22.31 -15.32
CA PRO A 130 16.98 -22.98 -16.48
C PRO A 130 16.12 -24.20 -16.10
N GLY A 131 15.23 -24.59 -17.02
CA GLY A 131 14.35 -25.75 -16.88
C GLY A 131 12.88 -25.41 -16.57
N PRO A 132 12.06 -26.41 -16.23
CA PRO A 132 10.65 -26.20 -15.86
C PRO A 132 10.51 -25.37 -14.58
N GLU A 133 9.30 -24.88 -14.28
CA GLU A 133 9.06 -24.16 -13.02
C GLU A 133 9.27 -25.09 -11.83
N THR A 134 10.23 -24.76 -10.98
CA THR A 134 10.49 -25.45 -9.72
C THR A 134 10.03 -24.57 -8.55
N ARG A 135 9.81 -25.20 -7.39
CA ARG A 135 9.53 -24.47 -6.13
C ARG A 135 10.58 -23.40 -5.84
N HIS A 136 11.86 -23.70 -6.11
CA HIS A 136 12.96 -22.75 -5.90
C HIS A 136 12.81 -21.50 -6.80
N ARG A 137 12.56 -21.68 -8.10
CA ARG A 137 12.37 -20.56 -9.04
C ARG A 137 11.12 -19.75 -8.71
N GLU A 138 10.03 -20.43 -8.33
CA GLU A 138 8.79 -19.78 -7.93
C GLU A 138 9.00 -18.89 -6.70
N LEU A 139 9.70 -19.41 -5.68
CA LEU A 139 10.04 -18.68 -4.46
C LEU A 139 10.92 -17.47 -4.76
N ILE A 140 11.95 -17.61 -5.61
CA ILE A 140 12.78 -16.46 -6.00
C ILE A 140 11.92 -15.40 -6.68
N ARG A 141 11.14 -15.78 -7.70
CA ARG A 141 10.25 -14.85 -8.42
C ARG A 141 9.32 -14.09 -7.48
N GLY A 142 8.65 -14.83 -6.59
CA GLY A 142 7.72 -14.26 -5.60
C GLY A 142 8.40 -13.29 -4.64
N ARG A 143 9.57 -13.66 -4.10
CA ARG A 143 10.32 -12.83 -3.17
C ARG A 143 10.91 -11.59 -3.83
N LEU A 144 11.42 -11.71 -5.06
CA LEU A 144 11.90 -10.58 -5.87
C LEU A 144 10.77 -9.56 -6.11
N LEU A 145 9.60 -10.02 -6.58
CA LEU A 145 8.43 -9.15 -6.78
C LEU A 145 7.96 -8.49 -5.48
N HIS A 146 7.94 -9.23 -4.37
CA HIS A 146 7.57 -8.69 -3.07
C HIS A 146 8.53 -7.57 -2.63
N ARG A 147 9.85 -7.77 -2.81
CA ARG A 147 10.86 -6.76 -2.47
C ARG A 147 10.93 -5.61 -3.46
N LEU A 148 10.57 -5.83 -4.72
CA LEU A 148 10.49 -4.78 -5.73
C LEU A 148 9.37 -3.77 -5.43
N ASN A 149 8.41 -4.11 -4.57
CA ASN A 149 7.37 -3.20 -4.09
C ASN A 149 7.94 -2.10 -3.15
N ASP A 150 8.95 -1.37 -3.60
CA ASP A 150 9.64 -0.28 -2.89
C ASP A 150 9.03 1.08 -3.27
N PRO A 151 8.90 2.07 -2.36
CA PRO A 151 8.47 3.42 -2.73
C PRO A 151 9.29 4.10 -3.85
N ALA A 152 10.57 3.76 -4.00
CA ALA A 152 11.48 4.34 -4.97
C ALA A 152 11.22 3.91 -6.42
N ILE A 153 10.37 2.90 -6.68
CA ILE A 153 10.06 2.44 -8.05
C ILE A 153 9.08 3.34 -8.81
N ARG A 154 8.54 4.40 -8.17
CA ARG A 154 7.49 5.24 -8.76
C ARG A 154 7.99 5.90 -10.06
N GLY A 155 7.28 5.65 -11.15
CA GLY A 155 7.57 6.18 -12.48
C GLY A 155 8.72 5.49 -13.21
N ASN A 156 9.27 4.39 -12.68
CA ASN A 156 10.31 3.63 -13.35
C ASN A 156 9.70 2.74 -14.44
N GLN A 157 10.01 3.06 -15.70
CA GLN A 157 9.49 2.36 -16.88
C GLN A 157 9.89 0.88 -16.89
N ARG A 158 11.17 0.56 -16.59
CA ARG A 158 11.67 -0.82 -16.52
C ARG A 158 10.89 -1.66 -15.50
N VAL A 159 10.55 -1.08 -14.35
CA VAL A 159 9.71 -1.77 -13.33
C VAL A 159 8.31 -2.07 -13.86
N ILE A 160 7.72 -1.14 -14.61
CA ILE A 160 6.39 -1.31 -15.20
C ILE A 160 6.45 -2.42 -16.25
N ASP A 161 7.46 -2.41 -17.12
CA ASP A 161 7.66 -3.44 -18.14
C ASP A 161 7.80 -4.83 -17.52
N VAL A 162 8.74 -5.00 -16.59
CA VAL A 162 8.96 -6.26 -15.89
C VAL A 162 7.70 -6.75 -15.20
N ALA A 163 6.99 -5.89 -14.46
CA ALA A 163 5.78 -6.31 -13.75
C ALA A 163 4.62 -6.66 -14.70
N THR A 164 4.50 -5.97 -15.85
CA THR A 164 3.57 -6.36 -16.92
C THR A 164 3.93 -7.73 -17.48
N ASP A 165 5.20 -8.00 -17.74
CA ASP A 165 5.65 -9.30 -18.28
C ASP A 165 5.38 -10.44 -17.28
N GLN A 166 5.57 -10.18 -15.97
CA GLN A 166 5.22 -11.16 -14.94
C GLN A 166 3.72 -11.48 -14.89
N ILE A 167 2.84 -10.51 -15.18
CA ILE A 167 1.39 -10.73 -15.30
C ILE A 167 1.06 -11.55 -16.55
N ARG A 168 1.67 -11.21 -17.69
CA ARG A 168 1.37 -11.82 -18.99
C ARG A 168 2.05 -13.18 -19.19
N ARG A 169 2.94 -13.58 -18.28
CA ARG A 169 3.70 -14.83 -18.32
C ARG A 169 2.83 -16.08 -18.56
N ARG A 170 3.42 -17.05 -19.26
CA ARG A 170 2.87 -18.39 -19.46
C ARG A 170 3.91 -19.46 -19.05
N PRO A 171 3.51 -20.53 -18.32
CA PRO A 171 2.22 -20.70 -17.67
C PRO A 171 1.97 -19.65 -16.58
N PRO A 172 0.70 -19.36 -16.23
CA PRO A 172 0.37 -18.45 -15.13
C PRO A 172 1.09 -18.84 -13.84
N ARG A 173 1.38 -17.84 -13.00
CA ARG A 173 2.07 -18.03 -11.73
C ARG A 173 1.18 -18.80 -10.76
N ALA A 174 1.74 -19.77 -10.03
CA ALA A 174 1.02 -20.45 -8.97
C ALA A 174 0.74 -19.52 -7.76
N SER A 175 -0.26 -19.91 -6.98
CA SER A 175 -1.06 -19.04 -6.11
C SER A 175 -0.35 -18.24 -5.00
N PRO A 176 0.77 -18.65 -4.34
CA PRO A 176 1.21 -17.97 -3.12
C PRO A 176 1.77 -16.56 -3.32
N CYS A 177 2.10 -16.16 -4.55
CA CYS A 177 2.55 -14.79 -4.86
C CYS A 177 1.71 -14.10 -5.94
N SER A 178 0.53 -14.65 -6.27
CA SER A 178 -0.35 -14.26 -7.38
C SER A 178 -0.82 -12.80 -7.41
N GLY A 179 -0.49 -11.98 -6.40
CA GLY A 179 -0.85 -10.56 -6.34
C GLY A 179 0.33 -9.57 -6.35
N ALA A 180 1.58 -10.07 -6.31
CA ALA A 180 2.74 -9.21 -6.11
C ALA A 180 3.01 -8.30 -7.32
N ALA A 181 2.77 -8.77 -8.55
CA ALA A 181 3.01 -8.00 -9.76
C ALA A 181 1.98 -6.86 -9.90
N GLY A 182 0.71 -7.13 -9.62
CA GLY A 182 -0.35 -6.12 -9.56
C GLY A 182 -0.07 -5.06 -8.49
N GLN A 183 0.49 -5.46 -7.35
CA GLN A 183 0.90 -4.52 -6.31
C GLN A 183 2.08 -3.63 -6.74
N VAL A 184 3.10 -4.21 -7.39
CA VAL A 184 4.24 -3.49 -7.95
C VAL A 184 3.76 -2.49 -9.00
N LEU A 185 2.93 -2.91 -9.97
CA LEU A 185 2.34 -2.03 -10.98
C LEU A 185 1.53 -0.90 -10.34
N ALA A 186 0.68 -1.23 -9.38
CA ALA A 186 -0.11 -0.22 -8.69
C ALA A 186 0.78 0.85 -8.07
N ARG A 187 1.96 0.47 -7.54
CA ARG A 187 2.93 1.37 -6.90
C ARG A 187 3.78 2.16 -7.90
N SER A 188 4.33 1.51 -8.91
CA SER A 188 5.24 2.09 -9.90
C SER A 188 4.51 3.02 -10.86
N ALA A 189 3.34 2.62 -11.36
CA ALA A 189 2.64 3.36 -12.39
C ALA A 189 2.20 4.76 -11.93
N THR A 190 2.31 5.70 -12.87
CA THR A 190 1.85 7.09 -12.75
C THR A 190 0.75 7.36 -13.78
N VAL A 191 0.10 8.52 -13.70
CA VAL A 191 -0.95 8.93 -14.66
C VAL A 191 -0.56 8.79 -16.13
N ARG A 192 0.74 8.94 -16.47
CA ARG A 192 1.25 8.77 -17.84
C ARG A 192 1.08 7.35 -18.39
N HIS A 193 0.86 6.37 -17.53
CA HIS A 193 0.73 4.96 -17.89
C HIS A 193 -0.73 4.50 -17.84
N PHE A 194 -1.69 5.42 -17.74
CA PHE A 194 -3.09 5.09 -17.51
C PHE A 194 -3.67 4.13 -18.56
N ASP A 195 -3.50 4.43 -19.85
CA ASP A 195 -4.05 3.60 -20.93
C ASP A 195 -3.48 2.18 -20.89
N ARG A 196 -2.17 2.05 -20.69
CA ARG A 196 -1.51 0.75 -20.55
C ARG A 196 -1.99 -0.02 -19.32
N ILE A 197 -2.22 0.65 -18.18
CA ILE A 197 -2.73 -0.04 -17.00
C ILE A 197 -4.18 -0.46 -17.17
N VAL A 198 -5.00 0.31 -17.89
CA VAL A 198 -6.37 -0.11 -18.26
C VAL A 198 -6.33 -1.37 -19.14
N GLU A 199 -5.45 -1.40 -20.14
CA GLU A 199 -5.23 -2.58 -21.00
C GLU A 199 -4.85 -3.82 -20.16
N VAL A 200 -3.77 -3.73 -19.38
CA VAL A 200 -3.32 -4.85 -18.50
C VAL A 200 -4.41 -5.26 -17.52
N PHE A 201 -5.17 -4.31 -16.96
CA PHE A 201 -6.25 -4.62 -16.03
C PHE A 201 -7.40 -5.40 -16.70
N SER A 202 -7.67 -5.14 -17.98
CA SER A 202 -8.71 -5.84 -18.74
C SER A 202 -8.32 -7.28 -19.10
N GLU A 203 -7.03 -7.57 -19.22
CA GLU A 203 -6.50 -8.91 -19.51
C GLU A 203 -6.52 -9.85 -18.29
N LEU A 204 -6.49 -9.27 -17.09
CA LEU A 204 -6.46 -10.02 -15.86
C LEU A 204 -7.81 -10.68 -15.57
N ASP A 205 -7.73 -11.93 -15.10
CA ASP A 205 -8.85 -12.55 -14.40
C ASP A 205 -9.13 -11.81 -13.09
N ASP A 206 -10.26 -12.13 -12.46
CA ASP A 206 -10.62 -11.52 -11.18
C ASP A 206 -9.84 -12.16 -10.00
N GLY A 207 -8.53 -12.34 -10.19
CA GLY A 207 -7.57 -12.83 -9.22
C GLY A 207 -6.81 -11.75 -8.45
N SER A 208 -5.79 -12.17 -7.73
CA SER A 208 -5.03 -11.33 -6.78
C SER A 208 -4.32 -10.13 -7.43
N ASP A 209 -3.73 -10.29 -8.62
CA ASP A 209 -3.05 -9.18 -9.31
C ASP A 209 -4.05 -8.07 -9.66
N LYS A 210 -5.25 -8.41 -10.13
CA LYS A 210 -6.31 -7.45 -10.44
C LYS A 210 -6.86 -6.77 -9.19
N PHE A 211 -7.05 -7.54 -8.12
CA PHE A 211 -7.40 -7.02 -6.82
C PHE A 211 -6.42 -5.91 -6.38
N PHE A 212 -5.11 -6.18 -6.37
CA PHE A 212 -4.13 -5.17 -5.94
C PHE A 212 -3.98 -4.01 -6.95
N LEU A 213 -4.07 -4.29 -8.25
CA LEU A 213 -3.99 -3.26 -9.29
C LEU A 213 -5.14 -2.25 -9.20
N THR A 214 -6.29 -2.64 -8.64
CA THR A 214 -7.43 -1.74 -8.36
C THR A 214 -7.02 -0.47 -7.60
N ALA A 215 -6.02 -0.55 -6.70
CA ALA A 215 -5.54 0.60 -5.95
C ALA A 215 -4.87 1.70 -6.82
N TYR A 216 -4.45 1.36 -8.05
CA TYR A 216 -3.90 2.31 -9.01
C TYR A 216 -4.92 3.36 -9.44
N PHE A 217 -6.15 2.95 -9.76
CA PHE A 217 -7.19 3.84 -10.27
C PHE A 217 -7.54 4.96 -9.27
N GLY A 218 -7.47 4.65 -7.97
CA GLY A 218 -7.59 5.66 -6.91
C GLY A 218 -6.53 6.77 -6.96
N LYS A 219 -5.39 6.55 -7.61
CA LYS A 219 -4.30 7.52 -7.77
C LYS A 219 -4.54 8.48 -8.93
N VAL A 220 -5.17 8.03 -10.01
CA VAL A 220 -5.33 8.78 -11.26
C VAL A 220 -6.56 9.70 -11.22
N LYS A 221 -7.61 9.31 -10.49
CA LYS A 221 -8.76 10.18 -10.18
C LYS A 221 -9.53 10.71 -11.39
N THR A 222 -9.74 9.86 -12.40
CA THR A 222 -10.56 10.18 -13.57
C THR A 222 -11.94 9.52 -13.47
N PRO A 223 -12.97 10.03 -14.18
CA PRO A 223 -14.25 9.33 -14.31
C PRO A 223 -14.08 7.90 -14.83
N GLN A 224 -13.20 7.71 -15.82
CA GLN A 224 -12.85 6.38 -16.31
C GLN A 224 -12.25 5.50 -15.20
N SER A 225 -11.37 6.03 -14.34
CA SER A 225 -10.84 5.29 -13.19
C SER A 225 -11.95 4.82 -12.23
N ARG A 226 -12.97 5.66 -11.99
CA ARG A 226 -14.15 5.29 -11.20
C ARG A 226 -14.91 4.15 -11.91
N ASP A 227 -15.21 4.33 -13.19
CA ASP A 227 -16.03 3.40 -13.97
C ASP A 227 -15.33 2.04 -14.16
N THR A 228 -13.99 2.01 -14.22
CA THR A 228 -13.21 0.77 -14.28
C THR A 228 -13.29 -0.05 -12.99
N VAL A 229 -13.30 0.59 -11.81
CA VAL A 229 -13.28 -0.15 -10.53
C VAL A 229 -14.67 -0.41 -9.94
N LEU A 230 -15.68 0.36 -10.35
CA LEU A 230 -17.02 0.27 -9.80
C LEU A 230 -17.68 -1.11 -9.94
N PRO A 231 -17.51 -1.86 -11.07
CA PRO A 231 -18.03 -3.21 -11.19
C PRO A 231 -17.53 -4.20 -10.13
N TYR A 232 -16.44 -3.87 -9.43
CA TYR A 232 -15.81 -4.71 -8.42
C TYR A 232 -16.23 -4.33 -6.99
N LEU A 233 -17.09 -3.34 -6.79
CA LEU A 233 -17.45 -2.80 -5.48
C LEU A 233 -17.91 -3.89 -4.51
N ASP A 234 -18.85 -4.75 -4.92
CA ASP A 234 -19.39 -5.79 -4.04
C ASP A 234 -18.37 -6.88 -3.71
N ARG A 235 -17.52 -7.22 -4.68
CA ARG A 235 -16.53 -8.29 -4.52
C ARG A 235 -15.33 -7.85 -3.68
N TRP A 236 -14.88 -6.61 -3.88
CA TRP A 236 -13.62 -6.09 -3.36
C TRP A 236 -13.80 -4.73 -2.67
N ALA A 237 -14.88 -4.59 -1.90
CA ALA A 237 -15.25 -3.36 -1.21
C ALA A 237 -14.09 -2.74 -0.39
N ASN A 238 -13.25 -3.57 0.21
CA ASN A 238 -12.10 -3.17 1.02
C ASN A 238 -10.97 -2.46 0.25
N ILE A 239 -10.92 -2.54 -1.08
CA ILE A 239 -9.95 -1.81 -1.94
C ILE A 239 -10.65 -0.82 -2.87
N VAL A 240 -11.87 -1.12 -3.33
CA VAL A 240 -12.67 -0.25 -4.21
C VAL A 240 -13.16 0.99 -3.45
N ILE A 241 -13.76 0.86 -2.26
CA ILE A 241 -14.25 2.01 -1.49
C ILE A 241 -13.11 3.00 -1.18
N PRO A 242 -11.93 2.57 -0.67
CA PRO A 242 -10.78 3.47 -0.52
C PRO A 242 -10.34 4.17 -1.81
N ALA A 243 -10.38 3.46 -2.95
CA ALA A 243 -10.05 4.03 -4.24
C ALA A 243 -11.05 5.14 -4.60
N LEU A 244 -12.35 4.88 -4.51
CA LEU A 244 -13.42 5.85 -4.76
C LEU A 244 -13.30 7.09 -3.85
N ILE A 245 -13.03 6.90 -2.55
CA ILE A 245 -12.76 8.00 -1.60
C ILE A 245 -11.58 8.85 -2.06
N LYS A 246 -10.49 8.21 -2.53
CA LYS A 246 -9.27 8.91 -2.95
C LYS A 246 -9.47 9.73 -4.22
N MET A 247 -10.37 9.29 -5.09
CA MET A 247 -10.78 10.00 -6.31
C MET A 247 -11.77 11.14 -6.04
N ASN A 248 -12.39 11.20 -4.85
CA ASN A 248 -13.56 12.02 -4.60
C ASN A 248 -14.68 11.73 -5.62
N ALA A 249 -14.94 10.43 -5.87
CA ALA A 249 -15.88 9.99 -6.88
C ALA A 249 -17.30 10.49 -6.55
N SER A 250 -17.95 11.14 -7.52
CA SER A 250 -19.33 11.61 -7.41
C SER A 250 -20.33 10.51 -7.77
N GLY A 251 -21.51 10.57 -7.15
CA GLY A 251 -22.65 9.73 -7.52
C GLY A 251 -22.50 8.25 -7.14
N VAL A 252 -21.51 7.90 -6.30
CA VAL A 252 -21.28 6.52 -5.84
C VAL A 252 -21.68 6.29 -4.39
N ARG A 253 -22.09 7.35 -3.67
CA ARG A 253 -22.42 7.28 -2.23
C ARG A 253 -23.49 6.23 -1.94
N HIS A 254 -24.60 6.27 -2.68
CA HIS A 254 -25.71 5.31 -2.53
C HIS A 254 -25.30 3.86 -2.80
N LEU A 255 -24.32 3.63 -3.67
CA LEU A 255 -23.78 2.29 -3.94
C LEU A 255 -22.92 1.77 -2.79
N ILE A 256 -22.28 2.66 -2.02
CA ILE A 256 -21.40 2.29 -0.90
C ILE A 256 -22.20 2.07 0.40
N GLU A 257 -23.36 2.70 0.55
CA GLU A 257 -24.19 2.65 1.75
C GLU A 257 -24.50 1.23 2.27
N PRO A 258 -24.81 0.22 1.43
CA PRO A 258 -25.03 -1.16 1.88
C PRO A 258 -23.84 -1.74 2.66
N HIS A 259 -22.62 -1.32 2.35
CA HIS A 259 -21.39 -1.80 2.99
C HIS A 259 -21.17 -1.26 4.42
N LEU A 260 -22.05 -0.38 4.93
CA LEU A 260 -22.04 0.02 6.34
C LEU A 260 -22.32 -1.17 7.28
N LYS A 261 -23.05 -2.19 6.77
CA LYS A 261 -23.44 -3.40 7.49
C LYS A 261 -22.62 -4.64 7.08
N ASP A 262 -21.58 -4.46 6.27
CA ASP A 262 -20.72 -5.54 5.78
C ASP A 262 -20.11 -6.36 6.93
N SER A 263 -19.90 -7.67 6.75
CA SER A 263 -19.31 -8.53 7.78
C SER A 263 -17.86 -8.16 8.11
N SER A 264 -17.11 -7.61 7.14
CA SER A 264 -15.73 -7.17 7.29
C SER A 264 -15.63 -5.83 8.05
N PRO A 265 -14.95 -5.79 9.22
CA PRO A 265 -14.72 -4.55 9.95
C PRO A 265 -13.96 -3.49 9.13
N ALA A 266 -13.05 -3.92 8.26
CA ALA A 266 -12.30 -3.03 7.39
C ALA A 266 -13.21 -2.35 6.35
N THR A 267 -14.10 -3.12 5.73
CA THR A 267 -15.09 -2.60 4.78
C THR A 267 -16.01 -1.59 5.44
N ARG A 268 -16.60 -1.92 6.60
CA ARG A 268 -17.46 -0.99 7.37
C ARG A 268 -16.77 0.32 7.70
N ARG A 269 -15.48 0.27 8.07
CA ARG A 269 -14.68 1.48 8.34
C ARG A 269 -14.55 2.36 7.11
N TYR A 270 -14.29 1.79 5.94
CA TYR A 270 -14.20 2.55 4.70
C TYR A 270 -15.55 3.07 4.23
N ALA A 271 -16.63 2.29 4.37
CA ALA A 271 -17.98 2.73 4.04
C ALA A 271 -18.41 3.95 4.86
N ARG A 272 -18.18 3.95 6.19
CA ARG A 272 -18.43 5.12 7.05
C ARG A 272 -17.66 6.36 6.58
N ARG A 273 -16.37 6.18 6.28
CA ARG A 273 -15.53 7.26 5.74
C ARG A 273 -16.04 7.77 4.38
N ALA A 274 -16.62 6.91 3.55
CA ALA A 274 -17.23 7.33 2.30
C ALA A 274 -18.46 8.22 2.54
N MET A 275 -19.31 7.88 3.52
CA MET A 275 -20.48 8.70 3.89
C MET A 275 -20.08 10.09 4.41
N GLU A 276 -18.89 10.24 4.99
CA GLU A 276 -18.38 11.54 5.42
C GLU A 276 -17.79 12.37 4.27
N ARG A 277 -17.29 11.72 3.21
CA ARG A 277 -16.42 12.37 2.22
C ARG A 277 -16.98 12.46 0.81
N LEU A 278 -17.90 11.57 0.46
CA LEU A 278 -18.47 11.50 -0.89
C LEU A 278 -19.88 12.06 -0.90
N THR A 279 -20.19 12.78 -1.97
CA THR A 279 -21.52 13.32 -2.28
C THR A 279 -22.24 12.40 -3.25
#